data_AF-A0A926IBD3-F1
#
_entry.id   AF-A0A926IBD3-F1
#
_cell.length_a   1.000
_cell.length_b   1.000
_cell.length_c   1.000
_cell.angle_alpha   90.00
_cell.angle_beta   90.00
_cell.angle_gamma   90.00
#
_symmetry.space_group_name_H-M   'P 1'
#
loop_
_entity.id
_entity.type
_entity.pdbx_description
1 polymer ?
#
loop_
_entity_poly.entity_id
_entity_poly.type
_entity_poly.pdbx_seq_one_letter_code
_entity_poly.pdbx_strand_id
1 'polypeptide(L)'
;MYELSPRGTPLKIWENLKILYDNKGIELKYNELKRSIESNREWYIYEDFLTQINSDCRRTGLVLSKDDLWGFTSCIANMNAYNPIRQYLEYAHHKYKNTTHKSSELGKLLKTITYAKHCTKKDIAFNEAMILMWLLTGAKIGL
;
A
#
# COMPACT_ATOMS: atom_id res chain seq x y z
N MET A 1 20.31 12.66 -11.35
CA MET A 1 20.98 12.83 -12.66
C MET A 1 21.32 11.43 -13.17
N TYR A 2 21.23 11.17 -14.47
CA TYR A 2 21.45 9.81 -15.02
C TYR A 2 22.91 9.38 -14.85
N GLU A 3 23.11 8.11 -14.54
CA GLU A 3 24.43 7.48 -14.59
C GLU A 3 24.79 7.16 -16.04
N LEU A 4 25.96 7.63 -16.46
CA LEU A 4 26.42 7.56 -17.84
C LEU A 4 27.58 6.58 -17.97
N SER A 5 27.66 5.94 -19.13
CA SER A 5 28.83 5.18 -19.57
C SER A 5 30.00 6.11 -19.87
N PRO A 6 31.24 5.59 -20.01
CA PRO A 6 32.39 6.37 -20.45
C PRO A 6 32.22 7.05 -21.81
N ARG A 7 31.23 6.63 -22.61
CA ARG A 7 30.88 7.21 -23.92
C ARG A 7 29.78 8.27 -23.82
N GLY A 8 29.36 8.65 -22.61
CA GLY A 8 28.31 9.65 -22.36
C GLY A 8 26.89 9.14 -22.56
N THR A 9 26.67 7.83 -22.71
CA THR A 9 25.33 7.24 -22.90
C THR A 9 24.75 6.73 -21.58
N PRO A 10 23.45 6.89 -21.30
CA PRO A 10 22.84 6.36 -20.08
C PRO A 10 23.06 4.85 -19.91
N LEU A 11 23.45 4.43 -18.70
CA LEU A 11 23.56 3.03 -18.34
C LEU A 11 22.18 2.36 -18.29
N LYS A 12 22.12 1.09 -18.73
CA LYS A 12 20.90 0.26 -18.67
C LYS A 12 20.72 -0.34 -17.28
N ILE A 13 20.42 0.51 -16.32
CA ILE A 13 20.22 0.14 -14.92
C ILE A 13 18.86 0.65 -14.43
N TRP A 14 18.30 0.00 -13.41
CA TRP A 14 16.94 0.31 -12.93
C TRP A 14 16.88 1.70 -12.27
N GLU A 15 17.99 2.19 -11.70
CA GLU A 15 18.13 3.52 -11.11
C GLU A 15 17.88 4.63 -12.14
N ASN A 16 18.39 4.46 -13.37
CA ASN A 16 18.16 5.40 -14.46
C ASN A 16 16.70 5.41 -14.92
N LEU A 17 16.02 4.26 -14.89
CA LEU A 17 14.58 4.19 -15.14
C LEU A 17 13.79 4.87 -14.00
N LYS A 18 14.21 4.68 -12.75
CA LYS A 18 13.61 5.34 -11.59
C LYS A 18 13.71 6.86 -11.70
N ILE A 19 14.85 7.40 -12.13
CA ILE A 19 15.01 8.85 -12.38
C ILE A 19 14.01 9.35 -13.44
N LEU A 20 13.78 8.57 -14.51
CA LEU A 20 12.78 8.90 -15.52
C LEU A 20 11.36 8.96 -14.93
N TYR A 21 11.01 8.01 -14.08
CA TYR A 21 9.73 7.99 -13.37
C TYR A 21 9.59 9.17 -12.42
N ASP A 22 10.61 9.43 -11.60
CA ASP A 22 10.63 10.56 -10.65
C ASP A 22 10.44 11.89 -11.38
N ASN A 23 11.15 12.12 -12.50
CA ASN A 23 11.02 13.34 -13.31
C ASN A 23 9.63 13.51 -13.95
N LYS A 24 8.91 12.41 -14.15
CA LYS A 24 7.54 12.41 -14.67
C LYS A 24 6.49 12.34 -13.56
N GLY A 25 6.87 12.26 -12.30
CA GLY A 25 5.93 12.03 -11.19
C GLY A 25 5.16 10.72 -11.33
N ILE A 26 5.82 9.66 -11.82
CA ILE A 26 5.26 8.31 -11.88
C ILE A 26 5.70 7.58 -10.60
N GLU A 27 4.72 7.16 -9.80
CA GLU A 27 4.97 6.37 -8.60
C GLU A 27 4.47 4.95 -8.83
N LEU A 28 5.32 3.97 -8.55
CA LEU A 28 4.98 2.55 -8.64
C LEU A 28 5.13 1.90 -7.27
N LYS A 29 4.14 1.09 -6.90
CA LYS A 29 4.10 0.35 -5.64
C LYS A 29 3.64 -1.07 -5.88
N TYR A 30 4.29 -2.03 -5.24
CA TYR A 30 3.84 -3.41 -5.26
C TYR A 30 2.80 -3.64 -4.15
N ASN A 31 1.60 -4.06 -4.52
CA ASN A 31 0.56 -4.43 -3.57
C ASN A 31 0.74 -5.91 -3.19
N GLU A 32 1.19 -6.18 -1.97
CA GLU A 32 1.46 -7.54 -1.50
C GLU A 32 0.20 -8.43 -1.48
N LEU A 33 -0.97 -7.84 -1.23
CA LEU A 33 -2.23 -8.57 -1.13
C LEU A 33 -2.75 -8.98 -2.51
N LYS A 34 -2.77 -8.04 -3.46
CA LYS A 34 -3.20 -8.29 -4.84
C LYS A 34 -2.13 -8.95 -5.71
N ARG A 35 -0.88 -8.96 -5.24
CA ARG A 35 0.32 -9.40 -5.99
C ARG A 35 0.49 -8.68 -7.33
N SER A 36 0.13 -7.40 -7.36
CA SER A 36 0.11 -6.57 -8.57
C SER A 36 0.86 -5.26 -8.37
N ILE A 37 1.43 -4.74 -9.45
CA ILE A 37 2.00 -3.39 -9.48
C ILE A 37 0.86 -2.38 -9.64
N GLU A 38 0.83 -1.40 -8.75
CA GLU A 38 -0.09 -0.27 -8.78
C GLU A 38 0.69 1.02 -9.07
N SER A 39 0.00 1.98 -9.66
CA SER A 39 0.55 3.27 -10.05
C SER A 39 -0.37 4.42 -9.67
N ASN A 40 0.23 5.59 -9.44
CA ASN A 40 -0.52 6.83 -9.26
C ASN A 40 -1.15 7.36 -10.57
N ARG A 41 -0.79 6.79 -11.72
CA ARG A 41 -1.41 7.07 -13.02
C ARG A 41 -2.29 5.92 -13.43
N GLU A 42 -3.50 6.25 -13.87
CA GLU A 42 -4.37 5.26 -14.52
C GLU A 42 -3.79 4.80 -15.85
N TRP A 43 -3.81 3.50 -16.06
CA TRP A 43 -3.64 2.88 -17.36
C TRP A 43 -4.72 1.81 -17.52
N TYR A 44 -5.29 1.73 -18.71
CA TYR A 44 -6.26 0.68 -19.03
C TYR A 44 -5.56 -0.63 -19.39
N ILE A 45 -4.37 -0.54 -20.01
CA ILE A 45 -3.58 -1.69 -20.46
C ILE A 45 -2.12 -1.45 -20.06
N TYR A 46 -1.53 -2.41 -19.36
CA TYR A 46 -0.15 -2.31 -18.87
C TYR A 46 0.88 -2.24 -20.02
N GLU A 47 0.61 -2.93 -21.14
CA GLU A 47 1.45 -2.85 -22.34
C GLU A 47 1.50 -1.45 -22.97
N ASP A 48 0.40 -0.69 -22.91
CA ASP A 48 0.36 0.68 -23.42
C ASP A 48 1.23 1.59 -22.56
N PHE A 49 1.17 1.40 -21.23
CA PHE A 49 2.05 2.07 -20.30
C PHE A 49 3.52 1.77 -20.60
N LEU A 50 3.91 0.49 -20.71
CA LEU A 50 5.29 0.11 -21.04
C LEU A 50 5.75 0.68 -22.39
N THR A 51 4.86 0.74 -23.37
CA THR A 51 5.14 1.31 -24.70
C THR A 51 5.40 2.81 -24.63
N GLN A 52 4.61 3.54 -23.84
CA GLN A 52 4.80 4.97 -23.62
C GLN A 52 6.11 5.26 -22.89
N ILE A 53 6.40 4.50 -21.83
CA ILE A 53 7.66 4.60 -21.10
C ILE A 53 8.85 4.29 -22.01
N ASN A 54 8.78 3.24 -22.82
CA ASN A 54 9.85 2.92 -23.76
C ASN A 54 10.12 4.08 -24.74
N SER A 55 9.07 4.71 -25.25
CA SER A 55 9.20 5.90 -26.10
C SER A 55 9.90 7.06 -25.36
N ASP A 56 9.62 7.22 -24.08
CA ASP A 56 10.25 8.24 -23.25
C ASP A 56 11.71 7.93 -22.91
N CYS A 57 12.03 6.66 -22.63
CA CYS A 57 13.40 6.20 -22.42
C CYS A 57 14.26 6.47 -23.68
N ARG A 58 13.70 6.26 -24.88
CA ARG A 58 14.38 6.59 -26.13
C ARG A 58 14.69 8.08 -26.28
N ARG A 59 13.78 8.96 -25.84
CA ARG A 59 14.01 10.42 -25.86
C ARG A 59 15.14 10.87 -24.95
N THR A 60 15.42 10.11 -23.89
CA THR A 60 16.53 10.40 -22.96
C THR A 60 17.82 9.66 -23.31
N GLY A 61 17.84 8.86 -24.38
CA GLY A 61 18.97 8.02 -24.77
C GLY A 61 19.11 6.72 -23.97
N LEU A 62 18.18 6.44 -23.05
CA LEU A 62 18.10 5.20 -22.29
C LEU A 62 17.39 4.14 -23.13
N VAL A 63 18.15 3.32 -23.87
CA VAL A 63 17.56 2.29 -24.74
C VAL A 63 17.40 0.97 -23.98
N LEU A 64 16.17 0.62 -23.64
CA LEU A 64 15.81 -0.61 -22.91
C LEU A 64 15.02 -1.57 -23.80
N SER A 65 15.23 -2.87 -23.61
CA SER A 65 14.34 -3.90 -24.17
C SER A 65 13.01 -3.95 -23.38
N LYS A 66 11.99 -4.64 -23.91
CA LYS A 66 10.75 -4.86 -23.15
C LYS A 66 11.00 -5.63 -21.85
N ASP A 67 11.89 -6.62 -21.89
CA ASP A 67 12.24 -7.44 -20.72
C ASP A 67 12.98 -6.62 -19.66
N ASP A 68 13.93 -5.76 -20.08
CA ASP A 68 14.61 -4.82 -19.17
C ASP A 68 13.60 -3.88 -18.52
N LEU A 69 12.66 -3.34 -19.31
CA LEU A 69 11.63 -2.44 -18.81
C LEU A 69 10.79 -3.15 -17.74
N TRP A 70 10.30 -4.36 -18.05
CA TRP A 70 9.48 -5.13 -17.11
C TRP A 70 10.23 -5.46 -15.82
N GLY A 71 11.48 -5.93 -15.93
CA GLY A 71 12.32 -6.28 -14.78
C GLY A 71 12.63 -5.06 -13.91
N PHE A 72 12.99 -3.93 -14.52
CA PHE A 72 13.31 -2.70 -13.81
C PHE A 72 12.06 -2.07 -13.18
N THR A 73 10.94 -2.03 -13.90
CA THR A 73 9.64 -1.59 -13.38
C THR A 73 9.22 -2.43 -12.17
N SER A 74 9.39 -3.75 -12.24
CA SER A 74 9.12 -4.65 -11.13
C SER A 74 10.04 -4.41 -9.94
N CYS A 75 11.33 -4.20 -10.17
CA CYS A 75 12.30 -3.86 -9.13
C CYS A 75 11.89 -2.58 -8.39
N ILE A 76 11.59 -1.51 -9.14
CA ILE A 76 11.15 -0.21 -8.60
C ILE A 76 9.86 -0.37 -7.78
N ALA A 77 8.88 -1.12 -8.28
CA ALA A 77 7.62 -1.34 -7.56
C ALA A 77 7.82 -2.11 -6.25
N ASN A 78 8.69 -3.13 -6.25
CA ASN A 78 9.00 -3.94 -5.07
C ASN A 78 9.76 -3.16 -3.99
N MET A 79 10.60 -2.18 -4.37
CA MET A 79 11.24 -1.29 -3.38
C MET A 79 10.22 -0.46 -2.58
N ASN A 80 9.06 -0.19 -3.18
CA ASN A 80 7.95 0.48 -2.53
C ASN A 80 6.78 -0.49 -2.25
N ALA A 81 7.10 -1.75 -1.98
CA ALA A 81 6.09 -2.74 -1.63
C ALA A 81 5.31 -2.29 -0.39
N TYR A 82 4.01 -2.52 -0.41
CA TYR A 82 3.15 -2.18 0.71
C TYR A 82 2.07 -3.23 0.90
N ASN A 83 1.68 -3.35 2.16
CA ASN A 83 0.58 -4.19 2.57
C ASN A 83 -0.59 -3.29 2.99
N PRO A 84 -1.70 -3.25 2.23
CA PRO A 84 -2.82 -2.37 2.52
C PRO A 84 -3.45 -2.67 3.90
N ILE A 85 -3.48 -3.94 4.30
CA ILE A 85 -4.03 -4.36 5.60
C ILE A 85 -3.12 -3.86 6.72
N ARG A 86 -1.80 -4.05 6.59
CA ARG A 86 -0.84 -3.56 7.59
C ARG A 86 -0.92 -2.05 7.75
N GLN A 87 -0.93 -1.29 6.65
CA GLN A 87 -1.05 0.17 6.70
C GLN A 87 -2.36 0.61 7.36
N TYR A 88 -3.47 -0.07 7.06
CA TYR A 88 -4.75 0.19 7.72
C TYR A 88 -4.69 -0.07 9.22
N LEU A 89 -4.11 -1.20 9.64
CA LEU A 89 -3.96 -1.56 11.05
C LEU A 89 -3.03 -0.61 11.80
N GLU A 90 -1.91 -0.20 11.19
CA GLU A 90 -0.99 0.79 11.76
C GLU A 90 -1.65 2.17 11.87
N TYR A 91 -2.41 2.59 10.84
CA TYR A 91 -3.22 3.81 10.88
C TYR A 91 -4.26 3.76 12.00
N ALA A 92 -5.01 2.67 12.09
CA ALA A 92 -6.01 2.48 13.14
C ALA A 92 -5.34 2.48 14.52
N HIS A 93 -4.25 1.75 14.68
CA HIS A 93 -3.49 1.73 15.92
C HIS A 93 -3.03 3.14 16.31
N HIS A 94 -2.40 3.89 15.40
CA HIS A 94 -1.92 5.25 15.67
C HIS A 94 -3.06 6.24 15.98
N LYS A 95 -4.14 6.20 15.18
CA LYS A 95 -5.30 7.08 15.33
C LYS A 95 -6.03 6.84 16.65
N TYR A 96 -6.08 5.59 17.11
CA TYR A 96 -6.83 5.20 18.30
C TYR A 96 -5.95 4.87 19.52
N LYS A 97 -4.62 5.03 19.42
CA LYS A 97 -3.63 4.70 20.47
C LYS A 97 -3.85 5.45 21.78
N ASN A 98 -4.23 6.72 21.68
CA ASN A 98 -4.43 7.62 22.83
C ASN A 98 -5.91 7.74 23.23
N THR A 99 -6.77 6.97 22.58
CA THR A 99 -8.20 7.02 22.85
C THR A 99 -8.50 6.04 23.98
N THR A 100 -8.57 6.58 25.20
CA THR A 100 -9.04 5.83 26.38
C THR A 100 -10.37 5.13 26.05
N HIS A 101 -10.66 4.01 26.71
CA HIS A 101 -11.92 3.22 26.56
C HIS A 101 -13.21 4.08 26.58
N LYS A 102 -13.14 5.33 27.06
CA LYS A 102 -14.25 6.29 27.09
C LYS A 102 -14.42 7.13 25.81
N SER A 103 -13.39 7.33 24.99
CA SER A 103 -13.37 8.25 23.85
C SER A 103 -13.22 7.56 22.49
N SER A 104 -12.89 6.25 22.43
CA SER A 104 -12.74 5.53 21.16
C SER A 104 -14.11 5.30 20.54
N GLU A 105 -14.20 5.27 19.19
CA GLU A 105 -15.48 4.97 18.51
C GLU A 105 -16.02 3.60 18.93
N LEU A 106 -15.13 2.64 19.18
CA LEU A 106 -15.46 1.34 19.78
C LEU A 106 -15.97 1.48 21.23
N GLY A 107 -15.34 2.32 22.06
CA GLY A 107 -15.84 2.60 23.40
C GLY A 107 -17.19 3.33 23.41
N LYS A 108 -17.45 4.20 22.42
CA LYS A 108 -18.77 4.83 22.21
C LYS A 108 -19.80 3.79 21.78
N LEU A 109 -19.45 2.88 20.88
CA LEU A 109 -20.31 1.77 20.47
C LEU A 109 -20.63 0.83 21.63
N LEU A 110 -19.64 0.42 22.42
CA LEU A 110 -19.86 -0.43 23.59
C LEU A 110 -20.73 0.26 24.64
N LYS A 111 -20.66 1.59 24.76
CA LYS A 111 -21.55 2.40 25.62
C LYS A 111 -23.00 2.48 25.13
N THR A 112 -23.30 2.26 23.85
CA THR A 112 -24.70 2.20 23.39
C THR A 112 -25.36 0.87 23.73
N ILE A 113 -24.57 -0.14 24.12
CA ILE A 113 -25.08 -1.43 24.56
C ILE A 113 -25.66 -1.28 25.97
N THR A 114 -26.95 -1.56 26.10
CA THR A 114 -27.65 -1.50 27.38
C THR A 114 -27.61 -2.88 28.02
N TYR A 115 -27.02 -2.98 29.21
CA TYR A 115 -26.96 -4.22 29.98
C TYR A 115 -28.12 -4.31 30.97
N ALA A 116 -28.60 -5.52 31.22
CA ALA A 116 -29.64 -5.74 32.21
C ALA A 116 -29.13 -5.38 33.62
N LYS A 117 -30.03 -4.89 34.49
CA LYS A 117 -29.67 -4.37 35.84
C LYS A 117 -28.94 -5.37 36.75
N HIS A 118 -29.04 -6.66 36.46
CA HIS A 118 -28.40 -7.73 37.22
C HIS A 118 -26.98 -8.07 36.76
N CYS A 119 -26.52 -7.51 35.63
CA CYS A 119 -25.15 -7.74 35.16
C CYS A 119 -24.14 -7.02 36.07
N THR A 120 -23.15 -7.75 36.56
CA THR A 120 -22.06 -7.17 37.33
C THR A 120 -21.07 -6.47 36.40
N LYS A 121 -20.20 -5.60 36.96
CA LYS A 121 -19.11 -4.97 36.19
C LYS A 121 -18.18 -5.99 35.53
N LYS A 122 -18.01 -7.18 36.12
CA LYS A 122 -17.21 -8.26 35.56
C LYS A 122 -17.89 -8.90 34.34
N ASP A 123 -19.21 -9.09 34.41
CA ASP A 123 -19.99 -9.64 33.29
C ASP A 123 -20.02 -8.68 32.11
N ILE A 124 -20.13 -7.37 32.37
CA ILE A 124 -20.04 -6.33 31.33
C ILE A 124 -18.67 -6.39 30.65
N ALA A 125 -17.57 -6.40 31.41
CA ALA A 125 -16.23 -6.46 30.84
C ALA A 125 -15.99 -7.75 30.02
N PHE A 126 -16.52 -8.88 30.48
CA PHE A 126 -16.47 -10.14 29.73
C PHE A 126 -17.26 -10.06 28.43
N ASN A 127 -18.48 -9.53 28.46
CA ASN A 127 -19.32 -9.38 27.26
C ASN A 127 -18.71 -8.40 26.25
N GLU A 128 -18.14 -7.28 26.70
CA GLU A 128 -17.39 -6.36 25.84
C GLU A 128 -16.21 -7.06 25.18
N ALA A 129 -15.45 -7.87 25.92
CA ALA A 129 -14.35 -8.67 25.37
C ALA A 129 -14.84 -9.71 24.35
N MET A 130 -15.98 -10.36 24.60
CA MET A 130 -16.58 -11.32 23.66
C MET A 130 -17.05 -10.65 22.37
N ILE A 131 -17.64 -9.45 22.45
CA ILE A 131 -18.06 -8.66 21.29
C ILE A 131 -16.85 -8.19 20.50
N LEU A 132 -15.80 -7.72 21.17
CA LEU A 132 -14.53 -7.36 20.54
C LEU A 132 -13.90 -8.56 19.83
N MET A 133 -13.84 -9.71 20.49
CA MET A 133 -13.37 -10.95 19.89
C MET A 133 -14.21 -11.32 18.67
N TRP A 134 -15.54 -11.27 18.78
CA TRP A 134 -16.45 -11.57 17.67
C TRP A 134 -16.25 -10.62 16.49
N LEU A 135 -16.10 -9.31 16.70
CA LEU A 135 -15.80 -8.34 15.65
C LEU A 135 -14.45 -8.63 14.97
N LEU A 136 -13.42 -8.95 15.76
CA LEU A 136 -12.08 -9.25 15.26
C LEU A 136 -12.01 -10.60 14.52
N THR A 137 -12.78 -11.60 14.94
CA THR A 137 -12.83 -12.91 14.28
C THR A 137 -13.83 -12.94 13.12
N GLY A 138 -14.94 -12.21 13.22
CA GLY A 138 -15.99 -12.11 12.21
C GLY A 138 -15.59 -11.24 11.01
N ALA A 139 -14.68 -10.28 11.21
CA ALA A 139 -14.05 -9.54 10.11
C ALA A 139 -13.16 -10.40 9.18
N LYS A 140 -12.99 -11.70 9.47
CA LYS A 140 -12.46 -12.68 8.50
C LYS A 140 -13.51 -13.21 7.50
N ILE A 141 -14.78 -12.83 7.63
CA ILE A 141 -15.83 -13.22 6.67
C ILE A 141 -15.95 -12.09 5.64
N GLY A 142 -15.16 -12.19 4.57
CA GLY A 142 -15.36 -11.37 3.36
C GLY A 142 -14.16 -10.59 2.83
N LEU A 143 -12.92 -11.08 2.98
CA LEU A 143 -11.78 -10.68 2.15
C LEU A 143 -10.95 -11.89 1.77
#